data_AF-A0A918E578-F1
#
_entry.id   AF-A0A918E578-F1
#
_cell.length_a   1.000
_cell.length_b   1.000
_cell.length_c   1.000
_cell.angle_alpha   90.00
_cell.angle_beta   90.00
_cell.angle_gamma   90.00
#
_symmetry.space_group_name_H-M   'P 1'
#
loop_
_entity.id
_entity.type
_entity.pdbx_description
1 polymer ?
#
loop_
_entity_poly.entity_id
_entity_poly.type
_entity_poly.pdbx_seq_one_letter_code
_entity_poly.pdbx_strand_id
1 'polypeptide(L)'
;MLGGRSVVRRSAVPEEPLPRRQQNSNQPQKFSWEHSHIHTVHSQAKFTEISYALRMTEKDDALGDLRDADVLKALCWAWDSAVQHALDSYEPTTGHHQGWVGYTAWTILVDRLDRVFSCERFSVNPNDTFEVGEDLVAEGLLSGEYEAMPRLIPGLVVRDDLNGSPGWRYKEWRFLLQSFGGKDVDSIPWPQARPTKKAVATQPYPDEMVLPGFEQLMAIDVLADVLKTPVSDLTVVTLVAAWAIDAHTKGSELHLGRPRYNRKGSEAWHWRVELRNGPPDGRQGIDPIPATPPKSPSPQEVQDAEVTLRAMPRKANSQKDEG
;
A
#
# COMPACT_ATOMS: atom_id res chain seq x y z
N MET A 1 -41.23 -15.31 -42.69
CA MET A 1 -42.65 -14.91 -42.85
C MET A 1 -43.44 -15.60 -41.75
N LEU A 2 -43.84 -14.86 -40.71
CA LEU A 2 -45.23 -14.40 -40.48
C LEU A 2 -46.18 -15.59 -40.35
N GLY A 3 -46.55 -15.99 -39.13
CA GLY A 3 -47.78 -15.55 -38.46
C GLY A 3 -48.76 -16.74 -38.46
N GLY A 4 -49.60 -17.05 -37.48
CA GLY A 4 -50.17 -16.32 -36.35
C GLY A 4 -51.65 -16.71 -36.24
N ARG A 5 -52.14 -16.85 -35.00
CA ARG A 5 -53.55 -16.84 -34.53
C ARG A 5 -54.39 -18.12 -34.68
N SER A 6 -54.87 -18.70 -33.58
CA SER A 6 -56.07 -18.35 -32.74
C SER A 6 -57.30 -19.13 -33.25
N VAL A 7 -58.09 -19.82 -32.42
CA VAL A 7 -59.28 -19.32 -31.71
C VAL A 7 -59.95 -20.54 -31.05
N VAL A 8 -60.39 -20.45 -29.77
CA VAL A 8 -61.66 -21.04 -29.34
C VAL A 8 -62.31 -20.11 -28.30
N ARG A 9 -63.55 -19.71 -28.59
CA ARG A 9 -64.52 -19.00 -27.73
C ARG A 9 -65.48 -20.01 -27.07
N ARG A 10 -66.01 -19.67 -25.89
CA ARG A 10 -67.44 -19.73 -25.42
C ARG A 10 -67.44 -19.34 -23.92
N SER A 11 -67.98 -18.19 -23.50
CA SER A 11 -69.41 -17.85 -23.19
C SER A 11 -69.98 -18.69 -22.03
N ALA A 12 -70.13 -18.15 -20.80
CA ALA A 12 -71.27 -17.38 -20.20
C ALA A 12 -72.04 -18.26 -19.16
N VAL A 13 -71.90 -18.06 -17.84
CA VAL A 13 -72.72 -17.27 -16.85
C VAL A 13 -74.13 -17.86 -16.61
N PRO A 14 -74.56 -18.18 -15.35
CA PRO A 14 -75.24 -17.22 -14.42
C PRO A 14 -74.92 -17.39 -12.91
N GLU A 15 -74.70 -16.29 -12.18
CA GLU A 15 -75.57 -15.59 -11.19
C GLU A 15 -75.55 -16.10 -9.73
N GLU A 16 -75.32 -15.09 -8.87
CA GLU A 16 -75.36 -14.89 -7.40
C GLU A 16 -76.41 -15.65 -6.55
N PRO A 17 -76.25 -15.76 -5.19
CA PRO A 17 -76.22 -14.59 -4.29
C PRO A 17 -75.33 -14.62 -3.02
N LEU A 18 -75.06 -13.42 -2.52
CA LEU A 18 -74.38 -13.03 -1.28
C LEU A 18 -74.95 -13.68 0.00
N PRO A 19 -74.11 -13.79 1.05
CA PRO A 19 -74.59 -13.43 2.38
C PRO A 19 -73.65 -12.51 3.18
N ARG A 20 -74.26 -11.41 3.65
CA ARG A 20 -74.24 -10.84 5.01
C ARG A 20 -72.91 -10.79 5.79
N ARG A 21 -72.38 -9.57 5.80
CA ARG A 21 -71.80 -8.82 6.93
C ARG A 21 -72.07 -9.45 8.31
N GLN A 22 -71.04 -10.00 8.95
CA GLN A 22 -70.98 -10.16 10.41
C GLN A 22 -69.91 -9.21 10.97
N GLN A 23 -70.38 -8.25 11.77
CA GLN A 23 -69.55 -7.53 12.72
C GLN A 23 -69.04 -8.55 13.75
N ASN A 24 -67.73 -8.64 13.95
CA ASN A 24 -67.18 -9.28 15.14
C ASN A 24 -66.40 -8.28 15.96
N SER A 25 -66.87 -8.22 17.19
CA SER A 25 -66.47 -7.42 18.34
C SER A 25 -65.00 -7.59 18.74
N ASN A 26 -64.42 -6.46 19.11
CA ASN A 26 -63.24 -6.34 19.96
C ASN A 26 -63.34 -7.20 21.23
N GLN A 27 -62.39 -8.12 21.41
CA GLN A 27 -61.80 -8.41 22.72
C GLN A 27 -60.29 -8.60 22.57
N PRO A 28 -59.45 -8.02 23.45
CA PRO A 28 -58.01 -8.11 23.36
C PRO A 28 -57.52 -9.44 23.94
N GLN A 29 -56.89 -10.27 23.11
CA GLN A 29 -56.03 -11.34 23.59
C GLN A 29 -54.78 -10.72 24.20
N LYS A 30 -54.56 -10.96 25.50
CA LYS A 30 -53.28 -10.74 26.17
C LYS A 30 -52.25 -11.67 25.54
N PHE A 31 -51.47 -11.16 24.59
CA PHE A 31 -50.25 -11.83 24.13
C PHE A 31 -49.13 -11.56 25.13
N SER A 32 -48.62 -12.65 25.69
CA SER A 32 -47.45 -12.69 26.57
C SER A 32 -46.20 -12.29 25.79
N TRP A 33 -45.47 -11.28 26.27
CA TRP A 33 -44.20 -10.81 25.72
C TRP A 33 -43.03 -11.52 26.39
N GLU A 34 -42.92 -12.82 26.24
CA GLU A 34 -41.69 -13.56 26.56
C GLU A 34 -41.47 -14.54 25.41
N HIS A 35 -40.25 -14.57 24.85
CA HIS A 35 -39.77 -15.28 23.65
C HIS A 35 -39.41 -14.43 22.40
N SER A 36 -38.98 -13.16 22.58
CA SER A 36 -38.34 -12.38 21.50
C SER A 36 -36.92 -11.91 21.84
N HIS A 37 -36.11 -12.76 22.47
CA HIS A 37 -34.69 -12.43 22.75
C HIS A 37 -33.67 -13.33 22.04
N ILE A 38 -34.08 -14.45 21.41
CA ILE A 38 -33.14 -15.35 20.73
C ILE A 38 -33.03 -15.02 19.22
N HIS A 39 -34.08 -14.51 18.59
CA HIS A 39 -34.05 -14.15 17.15
C HIS A 39 -33.34 -12.81 16.84
N THR A 40 -33.26 -11.89 17.81
CA THR A 40 -32.66 -10.56 17.60
C THR A 40 -31.14 -10.61 17.57
N VAL A 41 -30.51 -11.45 18.40
CA VAL A 41 -29.04 -11.54 18.49
C VAL A 41 -28.45 -12.23 17.25
N HIS A 42 -29.12 -13.25 16.72
CA HIS A 42 -28.67 -13.95 15.51
C HIS A 42 -28.89 -13.12 14.23
N SER A 43 -29.92 -12.27 14.23
CA SER A 43 -30.17 -11.30 13.15
C SER A 43 -29.16 -10.15 13.18
N GLN A 44 -28.84 -9.60 14.36
CA GLN A 44 -27.80 -8.58 14.50
C GLN A 44 -26.41 -9.12 14.17
N ALA A 45 -26.05 -10.34 14.58
CA ALA A 45 -24.77 -10.94 14.21
C ALA A 45 -24.63 -11.09 12.69
N LYS A 46 -25.64 -11.64 12.01
CA LYS A 46 -25.65 -11.74 10.53
C LYS A 46 -25.70 -10.39 9.84
N PHE A 47 -26.43 -9.41 10.36
CA PHE A 47 -26.40 -8.04 9.82
C PHE A 47 -25.06 -7.36 10.03
N THR A 48 -24.36 -7.61 11.14
CA THR A 48 -23.02 -7.08 11.39
C THR A 48 -22.00 -7.74 10.49
N GLU A 49 -22.10 -9.05 10.27
CA GLU A 49 -21.24 -9.83 9.36
C GLU A 49 -21.47 -9.44 7.89
N ILE A 50 -22.73 -9.25 7.48
CA ILE A 50 -23.10 -8.77 6.14
C ILE A 50 -22.72 -7.29 5.95
N SER A 51 -22.84 -6.46 6.98
CA SER A 51 -22.43 -5.04 6.93
C SER A 51 -20.91 -4.87 6.99
N TYR A 52 -20.17 -5.83 7.58
CA TYR A 52 -18.71 -5.88 7.51
C TYR A 52 -18.25 -6.35 6.13
N ALA A 53 -18.87 -7.39 5.57
CA ALA A 53 -18.60 -7.86 4.21
C ALA A 53 -18.97 -6.83 3.13
N LEU A 54 -19.96 -5.97 3.39
CA LEU A 54 -20.32 -4.83 2.51
C LEU A 54 -19.48 -3.57 2.74
N ARG A 55 -18.53 -3.58 3.70
CA ARG A 55 -17.62 -2.46 4.00
C ARG A 55 -16.15 -2.75 3.69
N MET A 56 -15.79 -3.98 3.34
CA MET A 56 -14.42 -4.29 2.92
C MET A 56 -14.21 -3.75 1.51
N THR A 57 -13.27 -2.82 1.39
CA THR A 57 -12.87 -2.24 0.11
C THR A 57 -11.81 -3.12 -0.55
N GLU A 58 -11.61 -3.02 -1.88
CA GLU A 58 -10.51 -3.71 -2.58
C GLU A 58 -9.16 -3.51 -1.86
N LYS A 59 -8.95 -2.30 -1.31
CA LYS A 59 -7.78 -1.95 -0.50
C LYS A 59 -7.68 -2.84 0.75
N ASP A 60 -8.77 -3.01 1.50
CA ASP A 60 -8.74 -3.77 2.74
C ASP A 60 -8.53 -5.26 2.49
N ASP A 61 -9.14 -5.80 1.43
CA ASP A 61 -8.93 -7.19 1.01
C ASP A 61 -7.47 -7.41 0.59
N ALA A 62 -6.94 -6.55 -0.28
CA ALA A 62 -5.54 -6.63 -0.73
C ALA A 62 -4.55 -6.52 0.43
N LEU A 63 -4.75 -5.55 1.33
CA LEU A 63 -3.84 -5.35 2.46
C LEU A 63 -4.00 -6.43 3.54
N GLY A 64 -5.20 -6.97 3.74
CA GLY A 64 -5.45 -8.09 4.64
C GLY A 64 -4.73 -9.34 4.16
N ASP A 65 -4.98 -9.74 2.91
CA ASP A 65 -4.36 -10.91 2.29
C ASP A 65 -2.83 -10.85 2.31
N LEU A 66 -2.25 -9.73 1.89
CA LEU A 66 -0.79 -9.57 1.83
C LEU A 66 -0.16 -9.47 3.23
N ARG A 67 -0.90 -8.98 4.23
CA ARG A 67 -0.42 -8.89 5.61
C ARG A 67 -0.44 -10.25 6.28
N ASP A 68 -1.53 -11.00 6.14
CA ASP A 68 -1.71 -12.31 6.76
C ASP A 68 -0.69 -13.34 6.23
N ALA A 69 -0.25 -13.16 4.99
CA ALA A 69 0.79 -13.95 4.35
C ALA A 69 2.22 -13.43 4.56
N ASP A 70 2.42 -12.39 5.38
CA ASP A 70 3.72 -11.72 5.60
C ASP A 70 4.39 -11.14 4.34
N VAL A 71 3.65 -11.05 3.22
CA VAL A 71 4.15 -10.47 1.95
C VAL A 71 4.50 -8.99 2.12
N LEU A 72 3.74 -8.24 2.92
CA LEU A 72 4.08 -6.84 3.23
C LEU A 72 5.40 -6.72 4.00
N LYS A 73 5.67 -7.64 4.95
CA LYS A 73 6.95 -7.65 5.68
C LYS A 73 8.11 -8.00 4.75
N ALA A 74 7.90 -8.95 3.84
CA ALA A 74 8.87 -9.32 2.83
C ALA A 74 9.22 -8.15 1.89
N LEU A 75 8.22 -7.37 1.46
CA LEU A 75 8.41 -6.16 0.67
C LEU A 75 9.25 -5.11 1.42
N CYS A 76 8.93 -4.86 2.69
CA CYS A 76 9.69 -3.93 3.53
C CYS A 76 11.14 -4.39 3.71
N TRP A 77 11.35 -5.64 4.10
CA TRP A 77 12.70 -6.21 4.27
C TRP A 77 13.53 -6.11 2.97
N ALA A 78 12.94 -6.49 1.83
CA ALA A 78 13.64 -6.46 0.56
C ALA A 78 14.05 -5.05 0.16
N TRP A 79 13.19 -4.06 0.43
CA TRP A 79 13.50 -2.65 0.17
C TRP A 79 14.54 -2.10 1.14
N ASP A 80 14.42 -2.38 2.43
CA ASP A 80 15.36 -1.91 3.45
C ASP A 80 16.76 -2.45 3.17
N SER A 81 16.87 -3.75 2.87
CA SER A 81 18.13 -4.39 2.45
C SER A 81 18.70 -3.74 1.19
N ALA A 82 17.87 -3.53 0.15
CA ALA A 82 18.32 -2.93 -1.10
C ALA A 82 18.80 -1.48 -0.93
N VAL A 83 18.10 -0.68 -0.13
CA VAL A 83 18.47 0.70 0.21
C VAL A 83 19.79 0.72 0.97
N GLN A 84 19.92 -0.10 2.00
CA GLN A 84 21.13 -0.15 2.83
C GLN A 84 22.34 -0.49 1.98
N HIS A 85 22.27 -1.57 1.19
CA HIS A 85 23.37 -1.97 0.32
C HIS A 85 23.71 -0.89 -0.71
N ALA A 86 22.71 -0.30 -1.37
CA ALA A 86 22.95 0.73 -2.38
C ALA A 86 23.60 2.00 -1.78
N LEU A 87 23.23 2.40 -0.56
CA LEU A 87 23.82 3.55 0.13
C LEU A 87 25.21 3.25 0.71
N ASP A 88 25.44 2.04 1.22
CA ASP A 88 26.75 1.63 1.74
C ASP A 88 27.80 1.55 0.62
N SER A 89 27.36 1.24 -0.61
CA SER A 89 28.20 1.20 -1.80
C SER A 89 28.27 2.55 -2.55
N TYR A 90 27.58 3.58 -2.08
CA TYR A 90 27.52 4.88 -2.75
C TYR A 90 28.78 5.72 -2.45
N GLU A 91 29.59 5.96 -3.49
CA GLU A 91 30.79 6.79 -3.41
C GLU A 91 30.71 7.94 -4.43
N PRO A 92 30.32 9.16 -4.02
CA PRO A 92 30.18 10.29 -4.94
C PRO A 92 31.49 10.70 -5.59
N THR A 93 32.64 10.48 -4.94
CA THR A 93 33.95 10.90 -5.46
C THR A 93 34.46 10.03 -6.62
N THR A 94 33.90 8.84 -6.80
CA THR A 94 34.25 7.91 -7.90
C THR A 94 33.27 8.02 -9.08
N GLY A 95 32.36 9.00 -9.06
CA GLY A 95 31.39 9.25 -10.14
C GLY A 95 30.01 8.63 -9.91
N HIS A 96 29.73 8.08 -8.72
CA HIS A 96 28.38 7.64 -8.39
C HIS A 96 27.46 8.86 -8.27
N HIS A 97 26.33 8.80 -8.96
CA HIS A 97 25.31 9.85 -9.00
C HIS A 97 23.95 9.28 -8.58
N GLN A 98 22.95 10.13 -8.38
CA GLN A 98 21.62 9.71 -7.94
C GLN A 98 20.99 8.61 -8.83
N GLY A 99 21.22 8.67 -10.14
CA GLY A 99 20.78 7.63 -11.09
C GLY A 99 21.43 6.27 -10.82
N TRP A 100 22.71 6.25 -10.45
CA TRP A 100 23.42 5.04 -10.05
C TRP A 100 22.78 4.41 -8.81
N VAL A 101 22.50 5.20 -7.77
CA VAL A 101 21.86 4.71 -6.54
C VAL A 101 20.49 4.11 -6.84
N GLY A 102 19.66 4.80 -7.62
CA GLY A 102 18.33 4.29 -7.99
C GLY A 102 18.39 2.98 -8.79
N TYR A 103 19.30 2.87 -9.76
CA TYR A 103 19.44 1.64 -10.57
C TYR A 103 20.01 0.47 -9.77
N THR A 104 21.01 0.73 -8.92
CA THR A 104 21.61 -0.27 -8.03
C THR A 104 20.57 -0.78 -7.01
N ALA A 105 19.85 0.13 -6.34
CA ALA A 105 18.78 -0.24 -5.40
C ALA A 105 17.69 -1.06 -6.08
N TRP A 106 17.28 -0.70 -7.32
CA TRP A 106 16.30 -1.49 -8.07
C TRP A 106 16.79 -2.91 -8.36
N THR A 107 18.02 -3.06 -8.81
CA THR A 107 18.62 -4.37 -9.16
C THR A 107 18.69 -5.26 -7.92
N ILE A 108 19.12 -4.69 -6.79
CA ILE A 108 19.19 -5.42 -5.52
C ILE A 108 17.78 -5.73 -5.00
N LEU A 109 16.82 -4.81 -5.10
CA LEU A 109 15.44 -5.04 -4.69
C LEU A 109 14.82 -6.24 -5.42
N VAL A 110 15.01 -6.35 -6.74
CA VAL A 110 14.53 -7.51 -7.51
C VAL A 110 15.15 -8.80 -6.99
N ASP A 111 16.47 -8.81 -6.76
CA ASP A 111 17.17 -9.96 -6.19
C ASP A 111 16.63 -10.35 -4.81
N ARG A 112 16.42 -9.38 -3.93
CA ARG A 112 15.89 -9.61 -2.57
C ARG A 112 14.47 -10.14 -2.60
N LEU A 113 13.62 -9.64 -3.51
CA LEU A 113 12.26 -10.16 -3.67
C LEU A 113 12.26 -11.59 -4.20
N ASP A 114 13.10 -11.90 -5.19
CA ASP A 114 13.23 -13.28 -5.67
C ASP A 114 13.75 -14.21 -4.56
N ARG A 115 14.64 -13.70 -3.70
CA ARG A 115 15.19 -14.45 -2.56
C ARG A 115 14.16 -14.74 -1.49
N VAL A 116 13.47 -13.73 -0.98
CA VAL A 116 12.50 -13.87 0.12
C VAL A 116 11.25 -14.67 -0.29
N PHE A 117 10.92 -14.67 -1.58
CA PHE A 117 9.80 -15.43 -2.14
C PHE A 117 10.22 -16.78 -2.74
N SER A 118 11.49 -17.17 -2.63
CA SER A 118 12.02 -18.42 -3.22
C SER A 118 11.66 -18.57 -4.70
N CYS A 119 11.89 -17.52 -5.48
CA CYS A 119 11.64 -17.46 -6.92
C CYS A 119 12.96 -17.54 -7.71
N GLU A 120 12.85 -17.86 -9.01
CA GLU A 120 13.98 -17.89 -9.95
C GLU A 120 15.16 -18.72 -9.43
N ARG A 121 16.35 -18.12 -9.33
CA ARG A 121 17.58 -18.78 -8.85
C ARG A 121 17.51 -19.24 -7.39
N PHE A 122 16.57 -18.72 -6.61
CA PHE A 122 16.34 -19.08 -5.21
C PHE A 122 15.16 -20.04 -5.05
N SER A 123 14.70 -20.66 -6.14
CA SER A 123 13.61 -21.64 -6.07
C SER A 123 14.01 -22.84 -5.22
N VAL A 124 13.20 -23.10 -4.20
CA VAL A 124 13.30 -24.27 -3.32
C VAL A 124 12.12 -25.17 -3.63
N ASN A 125 12.33 -26.50 -3.66
CA ASN A 125 11.23 -27.44 -3.86
C ASN A 125 10.24 -27.28 -2.69
N PRO A 126 8.93 -27.18 -2.92
CA PRO A 126 7.94 -27.08 -1.84
C PRO A 126 7.96 -28.25 -0.84
N ASN A 127 8.57 -29.39 -1.21
CA ASN A 127 8.74 -30.55 -0.35
C ASN A 127 10.05 -30.53 0.46
N ASP A 128 10.97 -29.62 0.16
CA ASP A 128 12.24 -29.50 0.87
C ASP A 128 12.07 -28.61 2.11
N THR A 129 12.93 -28.82 3.10
CA THR A 129 13.00 -27.94 4.26
C THR A 129 13.66 -26.62 3.89
N PHE A 130 13.32 -25.54 4.61
CA PHE A 130 13.94 -24.21 4.43
C PHE A 130 15.47 -24.18 4.59
N GLU A 131 16.04 -25.21 5.22
CA GLU A 131 17.48 -25.37 5.41
C GLU A 131 18.18 -25.73 4.09
N VAL A 132 17.44 -26.31 3.13
CA VAL A 132 17.97 -26.63 1.79
C VAL A 132 18.10 -25.33 0.99
N GLY A 133 19.34 -24.97 0.65
CA GLY A 133 19.66 -23.73 -0.06
C GLY A 133 19.80 -22.50 0.83
N GLU A 134 19.89 -22.68 2.16
CA GLU A 134 20.19 -21.59 3.11
C GLU A 134 21.49 -20.86 2.76
N ASP A 135 22.53 -21.58 2.33
CA ASP A 135 23.78 -21.02 1.86
C ASP A 135 23.59 -20.11 0.64
N LEU A 136 22.83 -20.58 -0.35
CA LEU A 136 22.48 -19.82 -1.55
C LEU A 136 21.63 -18.58 -1.21
N VAL A 137 20.70 -18.72 -0.27
CA VAL A 137 19.81 -17.64 0.20
C VAL A 137 20.53 -16.69 1.16
N ALA A 138 21.65 -17.07 1.77
CA ALA A 138 22.47 -16.17 2.59
C ALA A 138 23.57 -15.45 1.77
N GLU A 139 23.99 -16.02 0.64
CA GLU A 139 25.10 -15.50 -0.16
C GLU A 139 24.87 -14.06 -0.67
N GLY A 140 25.81 -13.16 -0.37
CA GLY A 140 25.74 -11.76 -0.83
C GLY A 140 24.75 -10.87 -0.06
N LEU A 141 24.25 -11.34 1.08
CA LEU A 141 23.58 -10.51 2.08
C LEU A 141 24.60 -9.81 3.00
N LEU A 142 24.27 -8.61 3.46
CA LEU A 142 25.00 -7.93 4.53
C LEU A 142 24.76 -8.66 5.86
N SER A 143 25.66 -8.45 6.83
CA SER A 143 25.53 -9.07 8.15
C SER A 143 24.20 -8.73 8.82
N GLY A 144 23.46 -9.75 9.28
CA GLY A 144 22.16 -9.59 9.94
C GLY A 144 20.96 -9.54 8.97
N GLU A 145 21.16 -9.37 7.66
CA GLU A 145 20.05 -9.31 6.70
C GLU A 145 19.33 -10.65 6.56
N TYR A 146 20.08 -11.75 6.59
CA TYR A 146 19.54 -13.10 6.46
C TYR A 146 18.67 -13.48 7.66
N GLU A 147 19.09 -13.09 8.85
CA GLU A 147 18.40 -13.31 10.11
C GLU A 147 17.13 -12.46 10.21
N ALA A 148 17.15 -11.25 9.65
CA ALA A 148 15.99 -10.36 9.56
C ALA A 148 15.02 -10.75 8.43
N MET A 149 15.41 -11.64 7.52
CA MET A 149 14.60 -12.04 6.37
C MET A 149 13.35 -12.81 6.81
N PRO A 150 12.13 -12.35 6.43
CA PRO A 150 10.91 -13.10 6.68
C PRO A 150 10.94 -14.50 6.07
N ARG A 151 10.37 -15.49 6.76
CA ARG A 151 10.31 -16.88 6.31
C ARG A 151 8.92 -17.18 5.76
N LEU A 152 8.77 -17.20 4.44
CA LEU A 152 7.51 -17.50 3.76
C LEU A 152 7.57 -18.88 3.13
N ILE A 153 6.45 -19.60 3.10
CA ILE A 153 6.36 -20.93 2.48
C ILE A 153 6.78 -20.84 1.00
N PRO A 154 7.72 -21.68 0.51
CA PRO A 154 8.13 -21.67 -0.89
C PRO A 154 6.93 -21.87 -1.82
N GLY A 155 6.86 -21.08 -2.89
CA GLY A 155 5.74 -21.10 -3.84
C GLY A 155 4.46 -20.40 -3.37
N LEU A 156 4.44 -19.83 -2.16
CA LEU A 156 3.34 -18.98 -1.69
C LEU A 156 3.15 -17.75 -2.61
N VAL A 157 4.27 -17.13 -2.95
CA VAL A 157 4.36 -16.05 -3.93
C VAL A 157 5.10 -16.60 -5.15
N VAL A 158 4.58 -16.34 -6.34
CA VAL A 158 5.18 -16.81 -7.60
C VAL A 158 5.68 -15.63 -8.41
N ARG A 159 6.76 -15.84 -9.16
CA ARG A 159 7.21 -14.88 -10.17
C ARG A 159 6.17 -14.81 -11.29
N ASP A 160 5.79 -13.59 -11.65
CA ASP A 160 4.69 -13.34 -12.60
C ASP A 160 4.92 -12.02 -13.35
N ASP A 161 5.91 -12.07 -14.25
CA ASP A 161 6.36 -10.92 -15.03
C ASP A 161 5.31 -10.48 -16.05
N LEU A 162 5.00 -9.19 -16.07
CA LEU A 162 4.05 -8.62 -17.01
C LEU A 162 4.80 -7.83 -18.10
N ASN A 163 4.72 -8.31 -19.35
CA ASN A 163 5.33 -7.66 -20.52
C ASN A 163 6.82 -7.29 -20.27
N GLY A 164 7.59 -8.23 -19.70
CA GLY A 164 9.01 -8.06 -19.39
C GLY A 164 9.32 -7.11 -18.22
N SER A 165 8.31 -6.67 -17.47
CA SER A 165 8.49 -5.98 -16.20
C SER A 165 8.45 -7.00 -15.06
N PRO A 166 9.46 -7.00 -14.16
CA PRO A 166 9.47 -7.85 -12.98
C PRO A 166 8.18 -7.73 -12.16
N GLY A 167 7.55 -8.86 -11.89
CA GLY A 167 6.32 -8.95 -11.12
C GLY A 167 6.29 -10.20 -10.24
N TRP A 168 5.55 -10.11 -9.15
CA TRP A 168 5.28 -11.23 -8.26
C TRP A 168 3.79 -11.27 -7.97
N ARG A 169 3.28 -12.48 -7.74
CA ARG A 169 1.86 -12.70 -7.50
C ARG A 169 1.61 -13.55 -6.27
N TYR A 170 0.72 -13.06 -5.43
CA TYR A 170 0.13 -13.78 -4.31
C TYR A 170 -1.39 -13.85 -4.55
N LYS A 171 -1.95 -15.05 -4.70
CA LYS A 171 -3.36 -15.25 -5.10
C LYS A 171 -3.70 -14.44 -6.37
N GLU A 172 -4.68 -13.54 -6.30
CA GLU A 172 -5.07 -12.57 -7.34
C GLU A 172 -4.23 -11.29 -7.36
N TRP A 173 -3.41 -11.02 -6.33
CA TRP A 173 -2.67 -9.78 -6.20
C TRP A 173 -1.31 -9.89 -6.89
N ARG A 174 -1.20 -9.36 -8.10
CA ARG A 174 0.10 -9.16 -8.78
C ARG A 174 0.64 -7.80 -8.39
N PHE A 175 1.92 -7.67 -8.07
CA PHE A 175 2.54 -6.36 -7.83
C PHE A 175 3.79 -6.15 -8.70
N LEU A 176 3.90 -4.94 -9.25
CA LEU A 176 5.03 -4.50 -10.08
C LEU A 176 5.80 -3.37 -9.40
N LEU A 177 7.09 -3.23 -9.70
CA LEU A 177 7.91 -2.15 -9.14
C LEU A 177 7.86 -0.88 -10.00
N GLN A 178 7.78 0.30 -9.39
CA GLN A 178 7.91 1.60 -10.08
C GLN A 178 8.77 2.58 -9.27
N SER A 179 9.87 3.06 -9.87
CA SER A 179 10.58 4.21 -9.28
C SER A 179 9.82 5.50 -9.55
N PHE A 180 9.70 6.38 -8.56
CA PHE A 180 9.18 7.74 -8.76
C PHE A 180 10.26 8.83 -8.60
N GLY A 181 11.52 8.43 -8.41
CA GLY A 181 12.68 9.31 -8.51
C GLY A 181 12.69 10.48 -7.51
N GLY A 182 12.06 10.32 -6.34
CA GLY A 182 12.01 11.35 -5.29
C GLY A 182 11.08 12.53 -5.59
N LYS A 183 10.26 12.45 -6.63
CA LYS A 183 9.13 13.36 -6.81
C LYS A 183 8.00 12.99 -5.85
N ASP A 184 6.93 13.78 -5.85
CA ASP A 184 5.71 13.39 -5.17
C ASP A 184 5.12 12.10 -5.79
N VAL A 185 4.96 11.07 -4.96
CA VAL A 185 4.35 9.79 -5.33
C VAL A 185 2.89 9.94 -5.78
N ASP A 186 2.17 10.99 -5.37
CA ASP A 186 0.81 11.28 -5.89
C ASP A 186 0.81 11.80 -7.33
N SER A 187 1.98 12.22 -7.82
CA SER A 187 2.14 12.89 -9.10
C SER A 187 2.79 12.00 -10.16
N ILE A 188 2.79 10.67 -9.98
CA ILE A 188 3.36 9.74 -10.98
C ILE A 188 2.58 9.88 -12.30
N PRO A 189 3.25 10.22 -13.43
CA PRO A 189 2.58 10.41 -14.71
C PRO A 189 2.38 9.07 -15.43
N TRP A 190 1.35 8.32 -15.07
CA TRP A 190 1.03 7.03 -15.71
C TRP A 190 0.86 7.07 -17.23
N PRO A 191 0.34 8.16 -17.85
CA PRO A 191 0.30 8.28 -19.30
C PRO A 191 1.68 8.25 -19.99
N GLN A 192 2.74 8.65 -19.26
CA GLN A 192 4.12 8.68 -19.74
C GLN A 192 4.92 7.46 -19.26
N ALA A 193 4.32 6.61 -18.42
CA ALA A 193 4.94 5.37 -18.00
C ALA A 193 5.06 4.39 -19.18
N ARG A 194 5.86 3.34 -18.99
CA ARG A 194 6.00 2.26 -19.98
C ARG A 194 4.63 1.66 -20.33
N PRO A 195 4.44 1.15 -21.56
CA PRO A 195 3.15 0.61 -22.03
C PRO A 195 2.47 -0.33 -21.03
N THR A 196 3.23 -1.24 -20.43
CA THR A 196 2.76 -2.15 -19.38
C THR A 196 2.09 -1.44 -18.21
N LYS A 197 2.74 -0.42 -17.66
CA LYS A 197 2.26 0.30 -16.48
C LYS A 197 1.11 1.23 -16.80
N LYS A 198 1.11 1.77 -18.03
CA LYS A 198 -0.03 2.49 -18.58
C LYS A 198 -1.26 1.58 -18.69
N ALA A 199 -1.10 0.34 -19.18
CA ALA A 199 -2.17 -0.64 -19.26
C ALA A 199 -2.70 -1.02 -17.87
N VAL A 200 -1.81 -1.26 -16.90
CA VAL A 200 -2.18 -1.52 -15.50
C VAL A 200 -2.98 -0.35 -14.91
N ALA A 201 -2.55 0.88 -15.12
CA ALA A 201 -3.27 2.06 -14.65
C ALA A 201 -4.64 2.28 -15.35
N THR A 202 -4.92 1.59 -16.46
CA THR A 202 -6.19 1.69 -17.21
C THR A 202 -7.15 0.55 -16.85
N GLN A 203 -6.77 -0.35 -15.94
CA GLN A 203 -7.65 -1.45 -15.52
C GLN A 203 -8.90 -0.90 -14.81
N PRO A 204 -10.09 -1.47 -15.05
CA PRO A 204 -11.31 -1.05 -14.38
C PRO A 204 -11.22 -1.29 -12.87
N TYR A 205 -11.92 -0.45 -12.11
CA TYR A 205 -12.00 -0.54 -10.65
C TYR A 205 -13.41 -1.00 -10.24
N PRO A 206 -13.54 -1.80 -9.16
CA PRO A 206 -14.84 -2.28 -8.67
C PRO A 206 -15.83 -1.15 -8.37
N ASP A 207 -15.30 0.00 -7.96
CA ASP A 207 -16.08 1.16 -7.53
C ASP A 207 -16.46 2.13 -8.68
N GLU A 208 -15.93 1.92 -9.90
CA GLU A 208 -16.22 2.78 -11.04
C GLU A 208 -17.44 2.22 -11.79
N MET A 209 -18.59 2.90 -11.70
CA MET A 209 -19.76 2.59 -12.55
C MET A 209 -19.38 2.79 -14.02
N VAL A 210 -19.02 1.70 -14.70
CA VAL A 210 -18.80 1.71 -16.14
C VAL A 210 -20.16 1.90 -16.80
N LEU A 211 -20.39 3.07 -17.39
CA LEU A 211 -21.57 3.30 -18.24
C LEU A 211 -21.52 2.33 -19.44
N PRO A 212 -22.58 1.58 -19.71
CA PRO A 212 -22.61 0.66 -20.85
C PRO A 212 -22.42 1.43 -22.15
N GLY A 213 -21.36 1.10 -22.90
CA GLY A 213 -20.97 1.77 -24.16
C GLY A 213 -19.67 2.57 -24.12
N PHE A 214 -19.09 2.84 -22.94
CA PHE A 214 -17.76 3.47 -22.83
C PHE A 214 -16.60 2.49 -23.06
N GLU A 215 -16.88 1.18 -22.95
CA GLU A 215 -15.96 0.10 -23.31
C GLU A 215 -15.44 0.27 -24.75
N GLN A 216 -16.27 0.69 -25.69
CA GLN A 216 -15.95 0.66 -27.11
C GLN A 216 -14.97 1.76 -27.58
N LEU A 217 -14.78 2.82 -26.78
CA LEU A 217 -13.89 3.94 -27.11
C LEU A 217 -12.50 3.83 -26.46
N MET A 218 -12.39 3.13 -25.32
CA MET A 218 -11.10 2.83 -24.67
C MET A 218 -10.51 1.48 -25.11
N ALA A 219 -11.32 0.61 -25.70
CA ALA A 219 -10.96 -0.76 -26.02
C ALA A 219 -10.09 -0.97 -27.27
N ILE A 220 -10.02 -0.07 -28.25
CA ILE A 220 -9.42 -0.50 -29.55
C ILE A 220 -7.93 -0.85 -29.42
N ASP A 221 -7.16 -0.10 -28.62
CA ASP A 221 -5.74 -0.42 -28.39
C ASP A 221 -5.53 -1.28 -27.12
N VAL A 222 -6.37 -1.14 -26.10
CA VAL A 222 -6.25 -1.86 -24.82
C VAL A 222 -6.77 -3.30 -24.93
N LEU A 223 -7.86 -3.53 -25.68
CA LEU A 223 -8.41 -4.85 -25.92
C LEU A 223 -7.45 -5.70 -26.75
N ALA A 224 -6.63 -5.11 -27.61
CA ALA A 224 -5.62 -5.86 -28.38
C ALA A 224 -4.51 -6.46 -27.49
N ASP A 225 -4.16 -5.81 -26.38
CA ASP A 225 -3.19 -6.33 -25.40
C ASP A 225 -3.86 -7.19 -24.32
N VAL A 226 -5.09 -6.86 -23.90
CA VAL A 226 -5.90 -7.71 -23.01
C VAL A 226 -6.32 -9.03 -23.69
N LEU A 227 -6.62 -9.04 -24.99
CA LEU A 227 -6.93 -10.25 -25.75
C LEU A 227 -5.73 -11.18 -25.98
N LYS A 228 -4.49 -10.70 -25.80
CA LYS A 228 -3.28 -11.55 -25.74
C LYS A 228 -3.08 -12.17 -24.36
N THR A 229 -3.78 -11.67 -23.36
CA THR A 229 -3.68 -12.12 -21.98
C THR A 229 -4.62 -13.33 -21.81
N PRO A 230 -4.14 -14.50 -21.38
CA PRO A 230 -4.98 -15.68 -21.23
C PRO A 230 -6.16 -15.40 -20.27
N VAL A 231 -7.32 -16.03 -20.50
CA VAL A 231 -8.57 -15.83 -19.73
C VAL A 231 -8.38 -15.97 -18.21
N SER A 232 -7.33 -16.68 -17.78
CA SER A 232 -6.91 -16.83 -16.38
C SER A 232 -6.42 -15.54 -15.71
N ASP A 233 -6.07 -14.49 -16.45
CA ASP A 233 -5.54 -13.22 -15.92
C ASP A 233 -6.64 -12.18 -15.67
N LEU A 234 -7.89 -12.45 -16.05
CA LEU A 234 -9.02 -11.51 -15.85
C LEU A 234 -9.40 -11.33 -14.38
N THR A 235 -8.95 -12.23 -13.50
CA THR A 235 -9.14 -12.14 -12.05
C THR A 235 -7.93 -11.54 -11.33
N VAL A 236 -6.84 -11.23 -12.04
CA VAL A 236 -5.59 -10.77 -11.42
C VAL A 236 -5.61 -9.25 -11.29
N VAL A 237 -5.66 -8.77 -10.05
CA VAL A 237 -5.56 -7.35 -9.73
C VAL A 237 -4.08 -6.97 -9.67
N THR A 238 -3.65 -6.08 -10.56
CA THR A 238 -2.27 -5.60 -10.58
C THR A 238 -2.10 -4.32 -9.75
N LEU A 239 -1.29 -4.41 -8.72
CA LEU A 239 -0.82 -3.34 -7.84
C LEU A 239 0.55 -2.84 -8.29
N VAL A 240 0.95 -1.69 -7.76
CA VAL A 240 2.29 -1.14 -7.94
C VAL A 240 2.91 -0.87 -6.58
N ALA A 241 4.10 -1.44 -6.36
CA ALA A 241 5.01 -1.05 -5.31
C ALA A 241 5.91 0.10 -5.83
N ALA A 242 5.57 1.33 -5.42
CA ALA A 242 6.28 2.53 -5.82
C ALA A 242 7.38 2.86 -4.81
N TRP A 243 8.59 3.14 -5.28
CA TRP A 243 9.75 3.38 -4.42
C TRP A 243 10.56 4.59 -4.86
N ALA A 244 11.24 5.21 -3.89
CA ALA A 244 12.22 6.25 -4.11
C ALA A 244 13.32 6.20 -3.06
N ILE A 245 14.51 6.60 -3.46
CA ILE A 245 15.71 6.68 -2.62
C ILE A 245 16.41 7.99 -2.95
N ASP A 246 16.97 8.67 -1.96
CA ASP A 246 17.75 9.90 -2.11
C ASP A 246 19.14 9.70 -1.49
N ALA A 247 20.16 9.76 -2.34
CA ALA A 247 21.54 9.57 -1.93
C ALA A 247 22.07 10.68 -1.01
N HIS A 248 21.52 11.90 -1.11
CA HIS A 248 21.98 13.05 -0.34
C HIS A 248 21.42 13.05 1.07
N THR A 249 20.12 12.82 1.21
CA THR A 249 19.44 12.76 2.52
C THR A 249 19.52 11.38 3.16
N LYS A 250 19.91 10.35 2.40
CA LYS A 250 19.78 8.94 2.75
C LYS A 250 18.34 8.50 3.03
N GLY A 251 17.37 9.32 2.62
CA GLY A 251 15.95 9.01 2.75
C GLY A 251 15.51 7.97 1.73
N SER A 252 14.51 7.16 2.08
CA SER A 252 13.83 6.31 1.12
C SER A 252 12.39 6.02 1.51
N GLU A 253 11.57 5.77 0.50
CA GLU A 253 10.13 5.58 0.61
C GLU A 253 9.70 4.34 -0.14
N LEU A 254 8.68 3.65 0.39
CA LEU A 254 8.03 2.51 -0.23
C LEU A 254 6.52 2.60 -0.03
N HIS A 255 5.80 2.64 -1.14
CA HIS A 255 4.36 2.70 -1.20
C HIS A 255 3.82 1.50 -1.96
N LEU A 256 2.63 1.03 -1.60
CA LEU A 256 1.89 0.01 -2.34
C LEU A 256 0.50 0.54 -2.66
N GLY A 257 0.05 0.36 -3.89
CA GLY A 257 -1.26 0.86 -4.28
C GLY A 257 -1.77 0.35 -5.61
N ARG A 258 -3.05 0.64 -5.84
CA ARG A 258 -3.71 0.45 -7.12
C ARG A 258 -3.57 1.73 -7.95
N PRO A 259 -2.82 1.72 -9.06
CA PRO A 259 -2.62 2.92 -9.86
C PRO A 259 -3.89 3.31 -10.60
N ARG A 260 -4.05 4.61 -10.85
CA ARG A 260 -5.15 5.20 -11.61
C ARG A 260 -4.64 6.01 -12.78
N TYR A 261 -5.15 5.72 -13.98
CA TYR A 261 -4.78 6.46 -15.18
C TYR A 261 -5.12 7.95 -15.01
N ASN A 262 -4.09 8.79 -14.97
CA ASN A 262 -4.25 10.21 -14.66
C ASN A 262 -4.02 11.13 -15.84
N ARG A 263 -5.05 11.31 -16.66
CA ARG A 263 -5.01 12.29 -17.77
C ARG A 263 -5.19 13.70 -17.21
N LYS A 264 -4.26 14.62 -17.53
CA LYS A 264 -4.32 16.05 -17.15
C LYS A 264 -4.28 16.32 -15.63
N GLY A 265 -3.55 15.52 -14.86
CA GLY A 265 -3.27 15.83 -13.44
C GLY A 265 -4.35 15.40 -12.46
N SER A 266 -5.21 14.43 -12.81
CA SER A 266 -6.03 13.73 -11.82
C SER A 266 -5.16 12.86 -10.91
N GLU A 267 -5.76 12.31 -9.85
CA GLU A 267 -5.07 11.44 -8.89
C GLU A 267 -4.39 10.25 -9.58
N ALA A 268 -3.13 10.01 -9.26
CA ALA A 268 -2.34 8.89 -9.79
C ALA A 268 -2.73 7.54 -9.17
N TRP A 269 -3.55 7.52 -8.12
CA TRP A 269 -3.88 6.32 -7.37
C TRP A 269 -5.38 6.20 -7.20
N HIS A 270 -5.89 4.98 -7.30
CA HIS A 270 -7.24 4.66 -6.81
C HIS A 270 -7.20 4.52 -5.29
N TRP A 271 -6.18 3.82 -4.79
CA TRP A 271 -5.78 3.82 -3.39
C TRP A 271 -4.28 3.57 -3.27
N ARG A 272 -3.68 4.02 -2.17
CA ARG A 272 -2.28 3.78 -1.82
C ARG A 272 -2.09 3.71 -0.32
N VAL A 273 -1.02 3.05 0.12
CA VAL A 273 -0.51 3.07 1.49
C VAL A 273 1.00 3.13 1.48
N GLU A 274 1.56 3.84 2.44
CA GLU A 274 2.99 3.78 2.73
C GLU A 274 3.28 2.56 3.60
N LEU A 275 4.27 1.75 3.22
CA LEU A 275 4.58 0.51 3.93
C LEU A 275 5.53 0.72 5.12
N ARG A 276 6.38 1.74 5.08
CA ARG A 276 7.35 2.05 6.15
C ARG A 276 6.75 2.76 7.35
N ASN A 277 5.76 3.63 7.12
CA ASN A 277 5.06 4.35 8.19
C ASN A 277 3.77 3.64 8.66
N GLY A 278 3.46 2.48 8.07
CA GLY A 278 2.19 1.78 8.24
C GLY A 278 1.01 2.57 7.65
N PRO A 279 -0.14 1.93 7.39
CA PRO A 279 -1.39 2.69 7.37
C PRO A 279 -1.53 3.38 8.74
N PRO A 280 -2.09 4.61 8.82
CA PRO A 280 -2.38 5.21 10.12
C PRO A 280 -3.35 4.27 10.85
N ASP A 281 -2.79 3.47 11.76
CA ASP A 281 -3.57 2.59 12.60
C ASP A 281 -4.55 3.47 13.35
N GLY A 282 -5.85 3.19 13.19
CA GLY A 282 -6.96 3.92 13.82
C GLY A 282 -7.01 3.80 15.35
N ARG A 283 -5.86 3.58 16.00
CA ARG A 283 -5.67 3.69 17.44
C ARG A 283 -5.05 5.05 17.72
N GLN A 284 -5.93 6.01 18.00
CA GLN A 284 -5.58 7.29 18.62
C GLN A 284 -4.67 7.04 19.82
N GLY A 285 -3.39 7.36 19.64
CA GLY A 285 -2.42 7.52 20.70
C GLY A 285 -1.84 8.92 20.56
N ILE A 286 -2.52 9.89 21.18
CA ILE A 286 -2.03 11.21 21.61
C ILE A 286 -1.05 11.86 20.62
N ASP A 287 -1.55 12.82 19.84
CA ASP A 287 -0.72 13.79 19.14
C ASP A 287 0.41 14.27 20.05
N PRO A 288 1.69 14.17 19.66
CA PRO A 288 2.74 14.89 20.34
C PRO A 288 2.40 16.37 20.19
N ILE A 289 1.94 16.99 21.28
CA ILE A 289 1.86 18.43 21.41
C ILE A 289 3.20 18.98 20.90
N PRO A 290 3.25 19.87 19.90
CA PRO A 290 4.49 20.45 19.48
C PRO A 290 5.11 21.15 20.68
N ALA A 291 6.24 20.63 21.14
CA ALA A 291 6.99 21.21 22.23
C ALA A 291 7.28 22.66 21.87
N THR A 292 6.63 23.58 22.58
CA THR A 292 6.93 24.99 22.51
C THR A 292 8.42 25.14 22.86
N PRO A 293 9.23 25.83 22.05
CA PRO A 293 10.63 26.03 22.39
C PRO A 293 10.70 26.71 23.76
N PRO A 294 11.57 26.25 24.68
CA PRO A 294 11.69 26.88 25.99
C PRO A 294 12.06 28.35 25.78
N LYS A 295 11.23 29.23 26.35
CA LYS A 295 11.51 30.66 26.52
C LYS A 295 12.95 30.81 27.02
N SER A 296 13.78 31.50 26.25
CA SER A 296 15.10 31.94 26.68
C SER A 296 14.97 32.65 28.04
N PRO A 297 15.72 32.26 29.08
CA PRO A 297 15.80 33.07 30.27
C PRO A 297 16.50 34.39 29.92
N SER A 298 15.86 35.50 30.25
CA SER A 298 16.47 36.83 30.25
C SER A 298 17.79 36.83 31.04
N PRO A 299 18.77 37.69 30.72
CA PRO A 299 20.11 37.60 31.26
C PRO A 299 20.10 37.73 32.79
N GLN A 300 20.60 36.69 33.48
CA GLN A 300 20.96 36.82 34.88
C GLN A 300 22.16 37.77 34.98
N GLU A 301 21.93 38.83 35.74
CA GLU A 301 22.89 39.80 36.26
C GLU A 301 24.04 39.04 36.93
N VAL A 302 25.19 38.99 36.24
CA VAL A 302 26.41 38.38 36.75
C VAL A 302 26.98 39.32 37.81
N GLN A 303 27.09 38.83 39.05
CA GLN A 303 27.78 39.56 40.12
C GLN A 303 29.28 39.65 39.78
N ASP A 304 29.76 40.89 39.66
CA ASP A 304 31.18 41.20 39.44
C ASP A 304 32.03 40.63 40.59
N ALA A 305 33.01 39.80 40.24
CA ALA A 305 34.02 39.31 41.17
C ALA A 305 35.04 40.41 41.48
N GLU A 306 35.30 40.65 42.77
CA GLU A 306 36.24 41.65 43.24
C GLU A 306 37.70 41.20 42.96
N VAL A 307 38.33 41.77 41.94
CA VAL A 307 39.72 41.49 41.56
C VAL A 307 40.66 42.42 42.29
N THR A 308 41.43 41.91 43.25
CA THR A 308 42.50 42.67 43.92
C THR A 308 43.78 42.64 43.08
N LEU A 309 44.16 43.78 42.50
CA LEU A 309 45.40 43.94 41.73
C LEU A 309 46.63 44.02 42.65
N ARG A 310 47.59 43.11 42.47
CA ARG A 310 48.94 43.24 43.07
C ARG A 310 49.70 44.38 42.38
N ALA A 311 50.01 45.43 43.15
CA ALA A 311 50.87 46.52 42.69
C ALA A 311 52.31 46.02 42.43
N MET A 312 52.81 46.23 41.21
CA MET A 312 54.24 46.11 40.90
C MET A 312 54.97 47.43 41.19
N PRO A 313 56.24 47.38 41.63
CA PRO A 313 57.01 48.55 42.03
C PRO A 313 57.39 49.43 40.82
N ARG A 314 57.06 50.71 40.94
CA ARG A 314 57.37 51.79 40.00
C ARG A 314 58.88 52.09 40.04
N LYS A 315 59.61 51.75 38.97
CA LYS A 315 60.97 52.28 38.74
C LYS A 315 60.88 53.79 38.48
N ALA A 316 61.38 54.58 39.43
CA ALA A 316 61.73 55.96 39.21
C ALA A 316 63.03 56.00 38.40
N ASN A 317 63.01 56.62 37.22
CA ASN A 317 64.22 57.06 36.55
C ASN A 317 64.22 58.59 36.58
N SER A 318 64.99 59.11 37.52
CA SER A 318 65.36 60.51 37.63
C SER A 318 66.32 60.87 36.50
N GLN A 319 66.07 62.02 35.90
CA GLN A 319 66.92 62.68 34.92
C GLN A 319 67.95 63.55 35.65
N LYS A 320 69.17 63.64 35.09
CA LYS A 320 70.32 64.58 35.27
C LYS A 320 71.62 63.77 35.37
N ASP A 321 72.77 64.16 34.87
CA ASP A 321 73.33 65.24 34.04
C ASP A 321 74.72 64.71 33.61
N GLU A 322 75.31 65.23 32.53
CA GLU A 322 76.76 65.53 32.33
C GLU A 322 77.19 65.38 30.86
N GLY A 323 77.65 66.49 30.27
CA GLY A 323 78.20 66.62 28.91
C GLY A 323 77.91 67.97 28.28
#